data_AF-A0A0D2D270-F1
#
_entry.id   AF-A0A0D2D270-F1
#
_cell.length_a   1.000
_cell.length_b   1.000
_cell.length_c   1.000
_cell.angle_alpha   90.00
_cell.angle_beta   90.00
_cell.angle_gamma   90.00
#
_symmetry.space_group_name_H-M   'P 1'
#
loop_
_entity.id
_entity.type
_entity.pdbx_description
1 polymer ?
#
loop_
_entity_poly.entity_id
_entity_poly.type
_entity_poly.pdbx_seq_one_letter_code
_entity_poly.pdbx_strand_id
1 'polypeptide(L)'
;MFRTISTASLSRARTNASQKSISHTESAVEREERALAELKELCRRNSVTWPKSELVREYAPDDNFEESNLLRYLRARKHDVHTAFKQYAASAKWRHDIQLEKTYDDVGITRFETVRRLQPQWTGHRDATGVPIMVYVVSQVEADDILALHKTDPALSSIFLAAEYVTQFVQPLCGKLQHERINTSINIIDLSHVGVSPFWRLRKLLSTASNMATAHYLETVKRIYVSANISRCSTLHKRNILTLTTLCHADHTEIGRRCSELLPYYLAIHNHLL
;
A
#
# COMPACT_ATOMS: atom_id res chain seq x y z
N MET A 1 74.50 24.00 -28.40
CA MET A 1 73.77 24.88 -27.46
C MET A 1 72.43 24.19 -27.14
N PHE A 2 72.36 23.36 -26.10
CA PHE A 2 71.11 22.74 -25.65
C PHE A 2 70.97 22.93 -24.14
N ARG A 3 69.91 23.65 -23.76
CA ARG A 3 69.53 23.96 -22.38
C ARG A 3 68.76 22.80 -21.77
N THR A 4 69.15 22.40 -20.58
CA THR A 4 68.40 21.50 -19.69
C THR A 4 67.19 22.24 -19.10
N ILE A 5 65.98 21.67 -19.20
CA ILE A 5 64.80 22.16 -18.48
C ILE A 5 64.49 21.18 -17.34
N SER A 6 64.48 21.72 -16.11
CA SER A 6 64.24 21.04 -14.85
C SER A 6 62.80 20.52 -14.73
N THR A 7 62.63 19.26 -14.33
CA THR A 7 61.36 18.55 -14.15
C THR A 7 60.70 18.78 -12.78
N ALA A 8 61.14 19.77 -12.00
CA ALA A 8 60.70 19.94 -10.61
C ALA A 8 59.32 20.63 -10.42
N SER A 9 58.66 21.12 -11.47
CA SER A 9 57.42 21.92 -11.32
C SER A 9 56.11 21.15 -11.59
N LEU A 10 56.17 19.88 -12.02
CA LEU A 10 54.97 19.10 -12.38
C LEU A 10 54.46 18.17 -11.27
N SER A 11 55.23 17.96 -10.18
CA SER A 11 54.81 17.08 -9.08
C SER A 11 53.94 17.78 -8.04
N ARG A 12 54.04 19.11 -7.90
CA ARG A 12 53.29 19.88 -6.87
C ARG A 12 51.88 20.28 -7.32
N ALA A 13 51.60 20.28 -8.63
CA ALA A 13 50.27 20.56 -9.16
C ALA A 13 49.34 19.32 -9.12
N ARG A 14 49.90 18.10 -9.08
CA ARG A 14 49.10 16.86 -9.02
C ARG A 14 48.61 16.51 -7.61
N THR A 15 49.30 16.94 -6.56
CA THR A 15 48.87 16.69 -5.18
C THR A 15 47.73 17.61 -4.73
N ASN A 16 47.64 18.85 -5.23
CA ASN A 16 46.54 19.76 -4.88
C ASN A 16 45.24 19.53 -5.69
N ALA A 17 45.32 18.85 -6.84
CA ALA A 17 44.13 18.51 -7.63
C ALA A 17 43.43 17.23 -7.12
N SER A 18 44.15 16.33 -6.43
CA SER A 18 43.60 15.08 -5.89
C SER A 18 42.93 15.23 -4.52
N GLN A 19 43.08 16.38 -3.85
CA GLN A 19 42.42 16.68 -2.57
C GLN A 19 41.13 17.50 -2.72
N LYS A 20 40.68 17.75 -3.95
CA LYS A 20 39.49 18.56 -4.24
C LYS A 20 38.43 17.80 -5.03
N SER A 21 38.08 16.58 -4.60
CA SER A 21 36.75 15.99 -4.84
C SER A 21 36.58 14.68 -4.06
N ILE A 22 36.38 14.78 -2.76
CA ILE A 22 35.53 13.80 -2.08
C ILE A 22 34.29 14.60 -1.68
N SER A 23 33.42 14.83 -2.66
CA SER A 23 32.03 15.08 -2.30
C SER A 23 31.59 13.83 -1.53
N HIS A 24 31.34 13.95 -0.24
CA HIS A 24 30.60 12.93 0.51
C HIS A 24 29.27 12.74 -0.21
N THR A 25 29.20 11.77 -1.12
CA THR A 25 27.94 11.36 -1.72
C THR A 25 27.20 10.62 -0.63
N GLU A 26 26.29 11.33 0.02
CA GLU A 26 25.42 10.76 1.05
C GLU A 26 24.74 9.50 0.49
N SER A 27 24.86 8.39 1.22
CA SER A 27 24.23 7.14 0.84
C SER A 27 22.70 7.28 0.85
N ALA A 28 22.01 6.39 0.13
CA ALA A 28 20.55 6.39 0.14
C ALA A 28 19.96 6.12 1.54
N VAL A 29 20.69 5.36 2.37
CA VAL A 29 20.31 5.04 3.75
C VAL A 29 20.40 6.27 4.63
N GLU A 30 21.54 6.98 4.60
CA GLU A 30 21.73 8.22 5.37
C GLU A 30 20.69 9.29 5.01
N ARG A 31 20.31 9.39 3.72
CA ARG A 31 19.24 10.29 3.26
C ARG A 31 17.88 9.91 3.84
N GLU A 32 17.52 8.63 3.84
CA GLU A 32 16.25 8.16 4.40
C GLU A 32 16.20 8.39 5.92
N GLU A 33 17.28 8.09 6.64
CA GLU A 33 17.37 8.31 8.10
C GLU A 33 17.27 9.79 8.47
N ARG A 34 17.95 10.67 7.72
CA ARG A 34 17.87 12.12 7.90
C ARG A 34 16.46 12.64 7.67
N ALA A 35 15.83 12.26 6.56
CA ALA A 35 14.46 12.67 6.24
C ALA A 35 13.45 12.16 7.28
N LEU A 36 13.66 10.94 7.79
CA LEU A 36 12.86 10.37 8.88
C LEU A 36 13.01 11.16 10.18
N ALA A 37 14.24 11.51 10.58
CA ALA A 37 14.49 12.30 11.77
C ALA A 37 13.84 13.70 11.67
N GLU A 38 13.98 14.36 10.52
CA GLU A 38 13.36 15.66 10.26
C GLU A 38 11.83 15.59 10.30
N LEU A 39 11.24 14.55 9.68
CA LEU A 39 9.80 14.34 9.70
C LEU A 39 9.28 14.06 11.12
N LYS A 40 9.98 13.25 11.92
CA LYS A 40 9.65 13.01 13.34
C LYS A 40 9.60 14.32 14.12
N GLU A 41 10.59 15.20 13.91
CA GLU A 41 10.66 16.49 14.57
C GLU A 41 9.53 17.44 14.12
N LEU A 42 9.17 17.45 12.84
CA LEU A 42 8.00 18.19 12.36
C LEU A 42 6.71 17.71 12.99
N CYS A 43 6.50 16.39 13.09
CA CYS A 43 5.34 15.82 13.78
C CYS A 43 5.28 16.28 15.24
N ARG A 44 6.41 16.20 15.96
CA ARG A 44 6.52 16.64 17.36
C ARG A 44 6.19 18.13 17.53
N ARG A 45 6.78 18.99 16.69
CA ARG A 45 6.57 20.45 16.74
C ARG A 45 5.13 20.88 16.47
N ASN A 46 4.42 20.13 15.64
CA ASN A 46 3.04 20.42 15.27
C ASN A 46 2.03 19.57 16.07
N SER A 47 2.49 18.84 17.09
CA SER A 47 1.65 17.96 17.92
C SER A 47 0.82 16.96 17.10
N VAL A 48 1.36 16.51 15.96
CA VAL A 48 0.72 15.50 15.11
C VAL A 48 1.10 14.13 15.65
N THR A 49 0.09 13.38 16.07
CA THR A 49 0.24 11.99 16.54
C THR A 49 -0.57 11.07 15.64
N TRP A 50 -0.07 9.84 15.45
CA TRP A 50 -0.83 8.81 14.77
C TRP A 50 -1.64 8.04 15.80
N PRO A 51 -2.99 8.08 15.73
CA PRO A 51 -3.77 7.28 16.66
C PRO A 51 -3.56 5.79 16.35
N LYS A 52 -3.45 5.01 17.42
CA LYS A 52 -3.22 3.55 17.38
C LYS A 52 -4.35 2.88 18.14
N SER A 53 -4.97 1.88 17.52
CA SER A 53 -5.93 0.96 18.14
C SER A 53 -5.33 0.34 19.42
N GLU A 54 -6.16 0.16 20.43
CA GLU A 54 -5.74 -0.44 21.70
C GLU A 54 -5.36 -1.91 21.53
N LEU A 55 -6.11 -2.64 20.70
CA LEU A 55 -5.83 -4.03 20.36
C LEU A 55 -4.41 -4.19 19.80
N VAL A 56 -3.98 -3.29 18.92
CA VAL A 56 -2.62 -3.37 18.36
C VAL A 56 -1.55 -3.14 19.41
N ARG A 57 -1.77 -2.21 20.34
CA ARG A 57 -0.79 -1.90 21.39
C ARG A 57 -0.54 -3.09 22.30
N GLU A 58 -1.58 -3.87 22.59
CA GLU A 58 -1.48 -5.04 23.47
C GLU A 58 -0.67 -6.19 22.83
N TYR A 59 -0.92 -6.49 21.54
CA TYR A 59 -0.32 -7.64 20.87
C TYR A 59 1.02 -7.35 20.14
N ALA A 60 1.38 -6.07 19.99
CA ALA A 60 2.62 -5.63 19.34
C ALA A 60 3.23 -4.37 19.99
N PRO A 61 3.65 -4.42 21.27
CA PRO A 61 4.14 -3.27 22.01
C PRO A 61 5.48 -2.70 21.49
N ASP A 62 6.35 -3.56 20.92
CA ASP A 62 7.72 -3.21 20.50
C ASP A 62 7.87 -2.82 19.02
N ASP A 63 6.76 -2.66 18.28
CA ASP A 63 6.89 -2.38 16.86
C ASP A 63 7.29 -0.91 16.61
N ASN A 64 8.34 -0.72 15.80
CA ASN A 64 8.67 0.50 15.06
C ASN A 64 7.53 0.90 14.07
N PHE A 65 6.27 0.67 14.43
CA PHE A 65 5.07 0.92 13.64
C PHE A 65 4.95 2.39 13.24
N GLU A 66 5.20 3.31 14.18
CA GLU A 66 5.17 4.74 13.88
C GLU A 66 6.24 5.12 12.87
N GLU A 67 7.45 4.59 13.04
CA GLU A 67 8.53 4.79 12.08
C GLU A 67 8.23 4.19 10.71
N SER A 68 7.71 2.97 10.68
CA SER A 68 7.28 2.30 9.44
C SER A 68 6.21 3.11 8.71
N ASN A 69 5.24 3.67 9.45
CA ASN A 69 4.25 4.56 8.88
C ASN A 69 4.87 5.83 8.33
N LEU A 70 5.74 6.52 9.08
CA LEU A 70 6.42 7.72 8.60
C LEU A 70 7.24 7.45 7.32
N LEU A 71 7.97 6.33 7.28
CA LEU A 71 8.74 5.90 6.12
C LEU A 71 7.88 5.67 4.87
N ARG A 72 6.64 5.18 5.03
CA ARG A 72 5.70 5.02 3.90
C ARG A 72 5.32 6.36 3.26
N TYR A 73 5.08 7.39 4.07
CA TYR A 73 4.81 8.74 3.56
C TYR A 73 6.03 9.38 2.91
N LEU A 74 7.22 9.17 3.48
CA LEU A 74 8.47 9.63 2.87
C LEU A 74 8.70 8.98 1.50
N ARG A 75 8.60 7.65 1.40
CA ARG A 75 8.79 6.93 0.13
C ARG A 75 7.80 7.35 -0.93
N ALA A 76 6.51 7.47 -0.59
CA ALA A 76 5.46 7.97 -1.49
C ALA A 76 5.67 9.41 -1.98
N ARG A 77 6.50 10.18 -1.27
CA ARG A 77 6.86 11.57 -1.59
C ARG A 77 8.33 11.72 -1.97
N LYS A 78 9.02 10.62 -2.33
CA LYS A 78 10.43 10.62 -2.76
C LYS A 78 11.34 11.33 -1.75
N HIS A 79 11.06 11.11 -0.46
CA HIS A 79 11.75 11.69 0.70
C HIS A 79 11.65 13.22 0.81
N ASP A 80 10.69 13.86 0.15
CA ASP A 80 10.32 15.25 0.42
C ASP A 80 9.58 15.35 1.76
N VAL A 81 10.28 15.83 2.77
CA VAL A 81 9.83 15.87 4.17
C VAL A 81 8.57 16.71 4.36
N HIS A 82 8.49 17.88 3.72
CA HIS A 82 7.36 18.80 3.90
C HIS A 82 6.06 18.27 3.29
N THR A 83 6.12 17.73 2.08
CA THR A 83 4.95 17.13 1.43
C THR A 83 4.54 15.83 2.10
N ALA A 84 5.50 15.02 2.56
CA ALA A 84 5.24 13.84 3.40
C ALA A 84 4.52 14.23 4.69
N PHE A 85 5.03 15.25 5.42
CA PHE A 85 4.41 15.78 6.63
C PHE A 85 2.97 16.25 6.37
N LYS A 86 2.76 17.06 5.32
CA LYS A 86 1.42 17.59 4.99
C LYS A 86 0.41 16.46 4.80
N GLN A 87 0.78 15.39 4.10
CA GLN A 87 -0.12 14.28 3.85
C GLN A 87 -0.27 13.36 5.08
N TYR A 88 0.79 13.14 5.84
CA TYR A 88 0.75 12.40 7.09
C TYR A 88 -0.18 13.08 8.09
N ALA A 89 -0.03 14.38 8.31
CA ALA A 89 -0.88 15.17 9.19
C ALA A 89 -2.33 15.18 8.74
N ALA A 90 -2.58 15.32 7.43
CA ALA A 90 -3.94 15.22 6.87
C ALA A 90 -4.57 13.83 7.13
N SER A 91 -3.77 12.77 7.04
CA SER A 91 -4.24 11.40 7.31
C SER A 91 -4.51 11.17 8.79
N ALA A 92 -3.60 11.59 9.66
CA ALA A 92 -3.80 11.51 11.12
C ALA A 92 -5.07 12.26 11.55
N LYS A 93 -5.28 13.49 11.02
CA LYS A 93 -6.50 14.25 11.27
C LYS A 93 -7.75 13.53 10.76
N TRP A 94 -7.72 13.02 9.52
CA TRP A 94 -8.86 12.30 8.94
C TRP A 94 -9.25 11.08 9.79
N ARG A 95 -8.26 10.27 10.21
CA ARG A 95 -8.49 9.09 11.08
C ARG A 95 -9.18 9.47 12.39
N HIS A 96 -8.69 10.54 13.02
CA HIS A 96 -9.29 11.08 14.23
C HIS A 96 -10.74 11.56 14.00
N ASP A 97 -10.97 12.32 12.92
CA ASP A 97 -12.29 12.88 12.61
C ASP A 97 -13.34 11.78 12.36
N ILE A 98 -12.94 10.65 11.77
CA ILE A 98 -13.84 9.49 11.55
C ILE A 98 -13.86 8.49 12.72
N GLN A 99 -13.09 8.75 13.78
CA GLN A 99 -12.93 7.87 14.94
C GLN A 99 -12.56 6.43 14.54
N LEU A 100 -11.59 6.29 13.63
CA LEU A 100 -11.28 5.00 13.00
C LEU A 100 -10.83 3.94 14.02
N GLU A 101 -9.92 4.30 14.92
CA GLU A 101 -9.35 3.37 15.91
C GLU A 101 -10.42 2.86 16.87
N LYS A 102 -11.24 3.78 17.41
CA LYS A 102 -12.38 3.40 18.25
C LYS A 102 -13.36 2.50 17.50
N THR A 103 -13.67 2.83 16.26
CA THR A 103 -14.58 2.01 15.44
C THR A 103 -13.99 0.62 15.20
N TYR A 104 -12.67 0.51 15.01
CA TYR A 104 -11.98 -0.77 14.85
C TYR A 104 -11.96 -1.60 16.13
N ASP A 105 -11.78 -0.96 17.29
CA ASP A 105 -11.80 -1.64 18.58
C ASP A 105 -13.23 -2.09 18.98
N ASP A 106 -14.25 -1.30 18.64
CA ASP A 106 -15.65 -1.54 19.03
C ASP A 106 -16.48 -2.36 18.00
N VAL A 107 -15.95 -2.62 16.80
CA VAL A 107 -16.75 -3.24 15.73
C VAL A 107 -17.16 -4.68 16.09
N GLY A 108 -18.47 -4.95 16.10
CA GLY A 108 -18.98 -6.31 16.27
C GLY A 108 -18.59 -7.22 15.10
N ILE A 109 -18.25 -8.48 15.41
CA ILE A 109 -17.75 -9.48 14.44
C ILE A 109 -18.65 -9.59 13.20
N THR A 110 -19.97 -9.66 13.37
CA THR A 110 -20.91 -9.76 12.24
C THR A 110 -20.81 -8.58 11.28
N ARG A 111 -20.65 -7.36 11.81
CA ARG A 111 -20.48 -6.15 10.99
C ARG A 111 -19.12 -6.16 10.32
N PHE A 112 -18.08 -6.53 11.05
CA PHE A 112 -16.73 -6.64 10.52
C PHE A 112 -16.66 -7.64 9.35
N GLU A 113 -17.24 -8.84 9.49
CA GLU A 113 -17.26 -9.84 8.41
C GLU A 113 -18.00 -9.37 7.16
N THR A 114 -19.10 -8.62 7.32
CA THR A 114 -19.81 -8.02 6.18
C THR A 114 -18.96 -7.00 5.45
N VAL A 115 -18.30 -6.10 6.19
CA VAL A 115 -17.38 -5.11 5.61
C VAL A 115 -16.19 -5.80 4.94
N ARG A 116 -15.65 -6.83 5.59
CA ARG A 116 -14.51 -7.61 5.14
C ARG A 116 -14.81 -8.21 3.76
N ARG A 117 -15.97 -8.85 3.54
CA ARG A 117 -16.37 -9.39 2.21
C ARG A 117 -16.35 -8.36 1.06
N LEU A 118 -16.45 -7.07 1.35
CA LEU A 118 -16.44 -5.99 0.36
C LEU A 118 -15.03 -5.55 -0.05
N GLN A 119 -13.98 -6.18 0.46
CA GLN A 119 -12.57 -5.87 0.22
C GLN A 119 -11.73 -7.13 -0.03
N PRO A 120 -10.53 -7.01 -0.62
CA PRO A 120 -9.61 -8.14 -0.78
C PRO A 120 -9.32 -8.87 0.54
N GLN A 121 -9.44 -10.18 0.50
CA GLN A 121 -9.31 -11.08 1.65
C GLN A 121 -7.98 -11.80 1.67
N TRP A 122 -7.38 -11.89 2.85
CA TRP A 122 -6.13 -12.63 3.00
C TRP A 122 -6.42 -14.11 2.84
N THR A 123 -5.66 -14.73 1.94
CA THR A 123 -5.81 -16.15 1.58
C THR A 123 -5.15 -17.08 2.59
N GLY A 124 -4.45 -16.54 3.59
CA GLY A 124 -3.51 -17.30 4.42
C GLY A 124 -2.14 -17.52 3.76
N HIS A 125 -2.03 -17.28 2.46
CA HIS A 125 -0.80 -17.46 1.69
C HIS A 125 0.01 -16.17 1.58
N ARG A 126 1.30 -16.35 1.22
CA ARG A 126 2.30 -15.31 1.02
C ARG A 126 3.09 -15.61 -0.26
N ASP A 127 3.65 -14.59 -0.89
CA ASP A 127 4.62 -14.79 -1.98
C ASP A 127 5.97 -15.29 -1.43
N ALA A 128 6.90 -15.59 -2.34
CA ALA A 128 8.25 -16.05 -1.97
C ALA A 128 9.05 -15.04 -1.13
N THR A 129 8.65 -13.76 -1.12
CA THR A 129 9.24 -12.69 -0.31
C THR A 129 8.47 -12.44 0.99
N GLY A 130 7.49 -13.29 1.32
CA GLY A 130 6.71 -13.15 2.55
C GLY A 130 5.52 -12.21 2.49
N VAL A 131 5.25 -11.59 1.34
CA VAL A 131 4.18 -10.58 1.20
C VAL A 131 2.81 -11.28 1.13
N PRO A 132 1.81 -10.88 1.94
CA PRO A 132 0.50 -11.52 1.94
C PRO A 132 -0.21 -11.41 0.58
N ILE A 133 -0.83 -12.52 0.18
CA ILE A 133 -1.65 -12.60 -1.03
C ILE A 133 -3.12 -12.45 -0.65
N MET A 134 -3.73 -11.39 -1.18
CA MET A 134 -5.12 -11.02 -0.98
C MET A 134 -5.93 -11.33 -2.24
N VAL A 135 -7.13 -11.85 -2.11
CA VAL A 135 -8.04 -12.14 -3.23
C VAL A 135 -9.38 -11.46 -3.00
N TYR A 136 -9.89 -10.81 -4.04
CA TYR A 136 -11.22 -10.20 -4.08
C TYR A 136 -12.04 -10.80 -5.22
N VAL A 137 -12.94 -11.73 -4.91
CA VAL A 137 -13.84 -12.35 -5.89
C VAL A 137 -15.11 -11.53 -5.98
N VAL A 138 -15.17 -10.65 -6.99
CA VAL A 138 -16.19 -9.61 -7.06
C VAL A 138 -17.59 -10.17 -7.31
N SER A 139 -17.70 -11.33 -7.96
CA SER A 139 -18.98 -12.00 -8.17
C SER A 139 -19.63 -12.57 -6.91
N GLN A 140 -18.88 -12.68 -5.80
CA GLN A 140 -19.41 -13.13 -4.51
C GLN A 140 -19.97 -11.97 -3.66
N VAL A 141 -19.90 -10.74 -4.16
CA VAL A 141 -20.43 -9.57 -3.45
C VAL A 141 -21.88 -9.35 -3.84
N GLU A 142 -22.76 -9.51 -2.86
CA GLU A 142 -24.19 -9.24 -3.03
C GLU A 142 -24.46 -7.74 -3.12
N ALA A 143 -25.35 -7.35 -4.03
CA ALA A 143 -25.69 -5.94 -4.22
C ALA A 143 -26.32 -5.31 -2.97
N ASP A 144 -27.02 -6.12 -2.18
CA ASP A 144 -27.67 -5.68 -0.94
C ASP A 144 -26.65 -5.36 0.16
N ASP A 145 -25.50 -6.03 0.20
CA ASP A 145 -24.43 -5.74 1.16
C ASP A 145 -23.85 -4.34 0.93
N ILE A 146 -23.64 -3.96 -0.34
CA ILE A 146 -23.15 -2.62 -0.71
C ILE A 146 -24.20 -1.54 -0.36
N LEU A 147 -25.48 -1.82 -0.62
CA LEU A 147 -26.57 -0.89 -0.32
C LEU A 147 -26.78 -0.73 1.19
N ALA A 148 -26.71 -1.83 1.95
CA ALA A 148 -26.80 -1.81 3.41
C ALA A 148 -25.64 -1.02 4.02
N LEU A 149 -24.42 -1.20 3.51
CA LEU A 149 -23.28 -0.41 3.94
C LEU A 149 -23.50 1.08 3.66
N HIS A 150 -23.92 1.45 2.44
CA HIS A 150 -24.19 2.86 2.12
C HIS A 150 -25.28 3.50 2.99
N LYS A 151 -26.30 2.74 3.40
CA LYS A 151 -27.36 3.25 4.27
C LYS A 151 -26.86 3.48 5.70
N THR A 152 -26.06 2.58 6.22
CA THR A 152 -25.57 2.61 7.60
C THR A 152 -24.32 3.48 7.78
N ASP A 153 -23.58 3.69 6.70
CA ASP A 153 -22.33 4.43 6.65
C ASP A 153 -22.18 5.12 5.28
N PRO A 154 -22.83 6.28 5.10
CA PRO A 154 -22.81 7.00 3.83
C PRO A 154 -21.41 7.43 3.37
N ALA A 155 -20.49 7.63 4.33
CA ALA A 155 -19.10 7.98 4.08
C ALA A 155 -18.25 6.76 3.66
N LEU A 156 -18.80 5.55 3.72
CA LEU A 156 -18.09 4.28 3.48
C LEU A 156 -16.82 4.14 4.34
N SER A 157 -16.84 4.74 5.53
CA SER A 157 -15.73 4.76 6.47
C SER A 157 -15.37 3.36 6.99
N SER A 158 -16.37 2.48 7.10
CA SER A 158 -16.23 1.11 7.56
C SER A 158 -15.37 0.28 6.61
N ILE A 159 -15.29 0.62 5.32
CA ILE A 159 -14.38 -0.06 4.37
C ILE A 159 -12.93 -0.02 4.88
N PHE A 160 -12.57 1.05 5.60
CA PHE A 160 -11.24 1.17 6.18
C PHE A 160 -11.00 0.22 7.35
N LEU A 161 -12.01 -0.34 7.99
CA LEU A 161 -11.82 -1.40 9.00
C LEU A 161 -11.14 -2.63 8.40
N ALA A 162 -11.50 -2.99 7.16
CA ALA A 162 -10.82 -4.06 6.43
C ALA A 162 -9.37 -3.67 6.08
N ALA A 163 -9.11 -2.39 5.77
CA ALA A 163 -7.75 -1.91 5.55
C ALA A 163 -6.91 -1.94 6.83
N GLU A 164 -7.48 -1.54 7.97
CA GLU A 164 -6.86 -1.62 9.29
C GLU A 164 -6.52 -3.07 9.66
N TYR A 165 -7.43 -4.01 9.41
CA TYR A 165 -7.14 -5.44 9.58
C TYR A 165 -5.90 -5.89 8.77
N VAL A 166 -5.76 -5.42 7.53
CA VAL A 166 -4.60 -5.77 6.71
C VAL A 166 -3.32 -5.13 7.25
N THR A 167 -3.34 -3.84 7.57
CA THR A 167 -2.13 -3.07 7.94
C THR A 167 -1.70 -3.28 9.39
N GLN A 168 -2.64 -3.53 10.29
CA GLN A 168 -2.39 -3.70 11.71
C GLN A 168 -2.21 -5.16 12.12
N PHE A 169 -2.78 -6.11 11.38
CA PHE A 169 -2.72 -7.53 11.74
C PHE A 169 -2.00 -8.38 10.68
N VAL A 170 -2.53 -8.44 9.44
CA VAL A 170 -2.01 -9.38 8.43
C VAL A 170 -0.55 -9.10 8.06
N GLN A 171 -0.22 -7.83 7.78
CA GLN A 171 1.11 -7.41 7.38
C GLN A 171 2.15 -7.65 8.51
N PRO A 172 1.95 -7.17 9.75
CA PRO A 172 2.84 -7.49 10.87
C PRO A 172 2.99 -8.98 11.13
N LEU A 173 1.90 -9.76 11.05
CA LEU A 173 1.95 -11.21 11.23
C LEU A 173 2.86 -11.87 10.16
N CYS A 174 2.68 -11.50 8.90
CA CYS A 174 3.52 -12.01 7.81
C CYS A 174 4.99 -11.64 8.00
N GLY A 175 5.27 -10.43 8.48
CA GLY A 175 6.61 -9.96 8.78
C GLY A 175 7.28 -10.71 9.92
N LYS A 176 6.56 -10.93 11.03
CA LYS A 176 7.05 -11.74 12.16
C LYS A 176 7.43 -13.16 11.71
N LEU A 177 6.62 -13.77 10.85
CA LEU A 177 6.88 -15.11 10.32
C LEU A 177 8.06 -15.20 9.34
N GLN A 178 8.53 -14.07 8.81
CA GLN A 178 9.64 -13.99 7.86
C GLN A 178 10.89 -13.35 8.45
N HIS A 179 10.81 -12.88 9.70
CA HIS A 179 11.84 -12.07 10.35
C HIS A 179 12.21 -10.80 9.57
N GLU A 180 11.26 -10.27 8.80
CA GLU A 180 11.42 -9.08 7.96
C GLU A 180 10.24 -8.13 8.12
N ARG A 181 10.43 -6.85 7.84
CA ARG A 181 9.32 -5.88 7.86
C ARG A 181 8.49 -6.00 6.59
N ILE A 182 7.25 -6.47 6.74
CA ILE A 182 6.27 -6.51 5.66
C ILE A 182 5.20 -5.45 5.92
N ASN A 183 5.09 -4.47 5.03
CA ASN A 183 4.13 -3.36 5.09
C ASN A 183 3.28 -3.23 3.82
N THR A 184 3.41 -4.20 2.91
CA THR A 184 2.69 -4.24 1.64
C THR A 184 1.87 -5.51 1.49
N SER A 185 0.91 -5.50 0.58
CA SER A 185 0.15 -6.68 0.15
C SER A 185 0.08 -6.80 -1.37
N ILE A 186 -0.10 -8.03 -1.86
CA ILE A 186 -0.45 -8.30 -3.25
C ILE A 186 -1.95 -8.52 -3.31
N ASN A 187 -2.66 -7.82 -4.20
CA ASN A 187 -4.11 -7.94 -4.31
C ASN A 187 -4.49 -8.48 -5.68
N ILE A 188 -5.25 -9.57 -5.70
CA ILE A 188 -5.80 -10.18 -6.91
C ILE A 188 -7.29 -9.88 -6.92
N ILE A 189 -7.77 -9.17 -7.94
CA ILE A 189 -9.18 -8.81 -8.11
C ILE A 189 -9.73 -9.66 -9.25
N ASP A 190 -10.70 -10.52 -8.95
CA ASP A 190 -11.35 -11.37 -9.93
C ASP A 190 -12.72 -10.82 -10.35
N LEU A 191 -12.82 -10.48 -11.63
CA LEU A 191 -13.99 -9.92 -12.30
C LEU A 191 -14.66 -10.93 -13.25
N SER A 192 -14.21 -12.18 -13.29
CA SER A 192 -14.54 -13.15 -14.35
C SER A 192 -16.03 -13.49 -14.47
N HIS A 193 -16.81 -13.28 -13.42
CA HIS A 193 -18.23 -13.63 -13.36
C HIS A 193 -19.13 -12.45 -12.99
N VAL A 194 -18.66 -11.22 -13.18
CA VAL A 194 -19.41 -10.00 -12.78
C VAL A 194 -20.33 -9.54 -13.92
N GLY A 195 -21.65 -9.48 -13.65
CA GLY A 195 -22.62 -8.92 -14.58
C GLY A 195 -22.48 -7.39 -14.75
N VAL A 196 -23.05 -6.83 -15.82
CA VAL A 196 -22.94 -5.38 -16.15
C VAL A 196 -23.52 -4.48 -15.05
N SER A 197 -24.69 -4.80 -14.50
CA SER A 197 -25.36 -3.96 -13.49
C SER A 197 -24.60 -3.95 -12.14
N PRO A 198 -24.22 -5.11 -11.56
CA PRO A 198 -23.33 -5.15 -10.40
C PRO A 198 -22.00 -4.41 -10.62
N PHE A 199 -21.39 -4.57 -11.80
CA PHE A 199 -20.11 -3.92 -12.14
C PHE A 199 -20.15 -2.39 -11.96
N TRP A 200 -21.21 -1.72 -12.40
CA TRP A 200 -21.31 -0.25 -12.27
C TRP A 200 -21.43 0.21 -10.81
N ARG A 201 -22.14 -0.55 -9.97
CA ARG A 201 -22.25 -0.26 -8.53
C ARG A 201 -20.89 -0.45 -7.85
N LEU A 202 -20.21 -1.54 -8.18
CA LEU A 202 -18.88 -1.88 -7.69
C LEU A 202 -17.82 -0.88 -8.13
N ARG A 203 -17.90 -0.36 -9.37
CA ARG A 203 -16.99 0.68 -9.86
C ARG A 203 -17.01 1.91 -8.97
N LYS A 204 -18.19 2.34 -8.51
CA LYS A 204 -18.31 3.50 -7.61
C LYS A 204 -17.64 3.22 -6.27
N LEU A 205 -17.92 2.05 -5.68
CA LEU A 205 -17.32 1.60 -4.42
C LEU A 205 -15.78 1.56 -4.51
N LEU A 206 -15.25 0.89 -5.55
CA LEU A 206 -13.82 0.74 -5.80
C LEU A 206 -13.14 2.07 -6.09
N SER A 207 -13.79 2.98 -6.82
CA SER A 207 -13.26 4.31 -7.07
C SER A 207 -13.14 5.13 -5.79
N THR A 208 -14.15 5.08 -4.91
CA THR A 208 -14.10 5.75 -3.60
C THR A 208 -12.99 5.15 -2.73
N ALA A 209 -12.91 3.82 -2.65
CA ALA A 209 -11.88 3.12 -1.89
C ALA A 209 -10.47 3.45 -2.41
N SER A 210 -10.26 3.46 -3.73
CA SER A 210 -8.98 3.78 -4.36
C SER A 210 -8.53 5.23 -4.08
N ASN A 211 -9.44 6.20 -4.20
CA ASN A 211 -9.13 7.61 -3.91
C ASN A 211 -8.69 7.80 -2.46
N MET A 212 -9.41 7.18 -1.53
CA MET A 212 -9.11 7.28 -0.10
C MET A 212 -7.85 6.49 0.28
N ALA A 213 -7.62 5.32 -0.32
CA ALA A 213 -6.39 4.56 -0.12
C ALA A 213 -5.16 5.36 -0.60
N THR A 214 -5.26 6.03 -1.74
CA THR A 214 -4.20 6.91 -2.26
C THR A 214 -3.98 8.14 -1.36
N ALA A 215 -5.02 8.62 -0.69
CA ALA A 215 -4.93 9.74 0.24
C ALA A 215 -4.31 9.35 1.60
N HIS A 216 -4.69 8.19 2.15
CA HIS A 216 -4.46 7.84 3.57
C HIS A 216 -3.70 6.53 3.83
N TYR A 217 -3.56 5.65 2.83
CA TYR A 217 -2.95 4.32 2.96
C TYR A 217 -1.81 4.15 1.95
N LEU A 218 -0.86 5.08 1.97
CA LEU A 218 0.28 5.09 1.05
C LEU A 218 1.17 3.86 1.20
N GLU A 219 1.67 3.32 0.09
CA GLU A 219 2.62 2.19 0.09
C GLU A 219 2.11 0.96 0.88
N THR A 220 0.79 0.71 0.96
CA THR A 220 0.23 -0.54 1.52
C THR A 220 0.16 -1.68 0.50
N VAL A 221 0.27 -1.37 -0.79
CA VAL A 221 0.00 -2.32 -1.87
C VAL A 221 1.25 -2.42 -2.74
N LYS A 222 1.82 -3.62 -2.83
CA LYS A 222 2.98 -3.92 -3.67
C LYS A 222 2.56 -4.03 -5.12
N ARG A 223 1.50 -4.80 -5.39
CA ARG A 223 0.96 -5.07 -6.74
C ARG A 223 -0.53 -5.36 -6.70
N ILE A 224 -1.21 -5.00 -7.79
CA ILE A 224 -2.60 -5.36 -8.05
C ILE A 224 -2.67 -6.14 -9.36
N TYR A 225 -3.24 -7.34 -9.29
CA TYR A 225 -3.55 -8.20 -10.42
C TYR A 225 -5.06 -8.16 -10.65
N VAL A 226 -5.49 -8.06 -11.90
CA VAL A 226 -6.92 -8.13 -12.23
C VAL A 226 -7.14 -9.30 -13.18
N SER A 227 -7.92 -10.29 -12.72
CA SER A 227 -8.40 -11.39 -13.55
C SER A 227 -9.76 -11.02 -14.12
N ALA A 228 -9.94 -11.21 -15.42
CA ALA A 228 -11.20 -10.98 -16.09
C ALA A 228 -11.38 -11.96 -17.25
N ASN A 229 -12.50 -12.66 -17.30
CA ASN A 229 -12.85 -13.52 -18.42
C ASN A 229 -13.41 -12.69 -19.58
N ILE A 230 -12.50 -12.08 -20.34
CA ILE A 230 -12.79 -11.16 -21.46
C ILE A 230 -13.50 -11.87 -22.62
N SER A 231 -13.45 -13.21 -22.70
CA SER A 231 -13.99 -13.98 -23.83
C SER A 231 -15.52 -13.91 -23.97
N ARG A 232 -16.26 -13.83 -22.85
CA ARG A 232 -17.75 -13.78 -22.81
C ARG A 232 -18.34 -12.38 -22.62
N CYS A 233 -17.51 -11.35 -22.51
CA CYS A 233 -17.97 -9.99 -22.25
C CYS A 233 -18.29 -9.22 -23.53
N SER A 234 -19.37 -8.43 -23.54
CA SER A 234 -19.65 -7.50 -24.64
C SER A 234 -18.52 -6.47 -24.79
N THR A 235 -18.34 -5.90 -25.98
CA THR A 235 -17.28 -4.90 -26.25
C THR A 235 -17.30 -3.73 -25.28
N LEU A 236 -18.50 -3.33 -24.82
CA LEU A 236 -18.69 -2.29 -23.81
C LEU A 236 -18.17 -2.75 -22.43
N HIS A 237 -18.47 -3.98 -22.02
CA HIS A 237 -18.00 -4.53 -20.75
C HIS A 237 -16.48 -4.74 -20.73
N LYS A 238 -15.86 -5.10 -21.87
CA LYS A 238 -14.39 -5.16 -22.01
C LYS A 238 -13.73 -3.79 -21.79
N ARG A 239 -14.26 -2.73 -22.40
CA ARG A 239 -13.78 -1.35 -22.19
C ARG A 239 -13.91 -0.90 -20.73
N ASN A 240 -14.99 -1.30 -20.07
CA ASN A 240 -15.24 -0.95 -18.68
C ASN A 240 -14.27 -1.65 -17.71
N ILE A 241 -13.96 -2.94 -17.92
CA ILE A 241 -12.94 -3.67 -17.15
C ILE A 241 -11.56 -3.01 -17.30
N LEU A 242 -11.18 -2.65 -18.53
CA LEU A 242 -9.92 -1.93 -18.78
C LEU A 242 -9.86 -0.58 -18.03
N THR A 243 -10.98 0.12 -17.95
CA THR A 243 -11.07 1.37 -17.17
C THR A 243 -10.91 1.14 -15.66
N LEU A 244 -11.37 -0.01 -15.15
CA LEU A 244 -11.23 -0.38 -13.74
C LEU A 244 -9.77 -0.73 -13.39
N THR A 245 -9.06 -1.45 -14.27
CA THR A 245 -7.62 -1.73 -14.10
C THR A 245 -6.80 -0.46 -13.98
N THR A 246 -7.10 0.57 -14.78
CA THR A 246 -6.44 1.87 -14.70
C THR A 246 -6.76 2.59 -13.38
N LEU A 247 -8.01 2.54 -12.90
CA LEU A 247 -8.40 3.14 -11.61
C LEU A 247 -7.76 2.46 -10.39
N CYS A 248 -7.48 1.17 -10.50
CA CYS A 248 -6.77 0.42 -9.47
C CYS A 248 -5.26 0.58 -9.55
N HIS A 249 -4.71 1.42 -10.46
CA HIS A 249 -3.27 1.51 -10.72
C HIS A 249 -2.63 0.13 -10.98
N ALA A 250 -3.41 -0.80 -11.55
CA ALA A 250 -2.95 -2.14 -11.87
C ALA A 250 -2.09 -2.10 -13.14
N ASP A 251 -0.96 -2.81 -13.13
CA ASP A 251 -0.05 -2.83 -14.27
C ASP A 251 -0.71 -3.58 -15.45
N HIS A 252 -1.02 -2.84 -16.52
CA HIS A 252 -1.75 -3.35 -17.69
C HIS A 252 -0.98 -4.47 -18.43
N THR A 253 0.33 -4.58 -18.18
CA THR A 253 1.25 -5.42 -18.95
C THR A 253 1.27 -6.90 -18.52
N GLU A 254 0.61 -7.26 -17.41
CA GLU A 254 0.64 -8.62 -16.84
C GLU A 254 -0.72 -9.36 -16.81
N ILE A 255 -1.76 -8.84 -17.47
CA ILE A 255 -3.15 -9.37 -17.46
C ILE A 255 -3.31 -10.77 -18.14
N GLY A 256 -2.23 -11.46 -18.49
CA GLY A 256 -2.34 -12.82 -19.06
C GLY A 256 -1.11 -13.71 -18.99
N ARG A 257 0.11 -13.17 -18.82
CA ARG A 257 1.34 -14.00 -18.84
C ARG A 257 1.82 -14.48 -17.48
N ARG A 258 1.50 -13.79 -16.38
CA ARG A 258 1.86 -14.21 -15.01
C ARG A 258 0.70 -14.78 -14.21
N CYS A 259 -0.53 -14.73 -14.75
CA CYS A 259 -1.62 -15.53 -14.21
C CYS A 259 -1.17 -16.98 -14.06
N SER A 260 -0.39 -17.58 -14.97
CA SER A 260 0.11 -18.96 -14.85
C SER A 260 0.98 -19.27 -13.62
N GLU A 261 1.74 -18.30 -13.07
CA GLU A 261 2.56 -18.50 -11.86
C GLU A 261 1.70 -18.43 -10.59
N LEU A 262 0.66 -17.59 -10.61
CA LEU A 262 -0.32 -17.46 -9.53
C LEU A 262 -1.55 -18.34 -9.73
N LEU A 263 -1.72 -18.98 -10.89
CA LEU A 263 -2.85 -19.82 -11.29
C LEU A 263 -2.97 -21.05 -10.41
N PRO A 264 -1.87 -21.72 -9.99
CA PRO A 264 -1.95 -22.80 -9.01
C PRO A 264 -2.53 -22.31 -7.68
N TYR A 265 -2.13 -21.12 -7.21
CA TYR A 265 -2.67 -20.53 -5.98
C TYR A 265 -4.12 -20.09 -6.17
N TYR A 266 -4.45 -19.41 -7.26
CA TYR A 266 -5.81 -18.97 -7.58
C TYR A 266 -6.76 -20.15 -7.78
N LEU A 267 -6.36 -21.21 -8.49
CA LEU A 267 -7.17 -22.44 -8.66
C LEU A 267 -7.29 -23.23 -7.35
N ALA A 268 -6.22 -23.31 -6.54
CA ALA A 268 -6.28 -23.95 -5.22
C ALA A 268 -7.23 -23.19 -4.27
N ILE A 269 -7.22 -21.86 -4.32
CA ILE A 269 -8.10 -21.00 -3.51
C ILE A 269 -9.54 -21.02 -4.05
N HIS A 270 -9.74 -20.95 -5.37
CA HIS A 270 -11.07 -20.97 -5.99
C HIS A 270 -11.80 -22.30 -5.76
N ASN A 271 -11.07 -23.42 -5.70
CA ASN A 271 -11.65 -24.74 -5.38
C ASN A 271 -11.92 -24.95 -3.87
N HIS A 272 -11.40 -24.09 -2.99
CA HIS A 272 -11.64 -24.15 -1.53
C HIS A 272 -12.63 -23.08 -1.03
N LEU A 273 -12.91 -22.04 -1.82
CA LEU A 273 -13.88 -20.97 -1.51
C LEU A 273 -15.24 -21.15 -2.23
N LEU A 274 -15.40 -22.23 -2.99
CA LEU A 274 -16.68 -22.75 -3.50
C LEU A 274 -17.05 -24.02 -2.74
#